data_AF-A0A1I7VW68-F1
#
_entry.id   AF-A0A1I7VW68-F1
#
_cell.length_a   1.000
_cell.length_b   1.000
_cell.length_c   1.000
_cell.angle_alpha   90.00
_cell.angle_beta   90.00
_cell.angle_gamma   90.00
#
_symmetry.space_group_name_H-M   'P 1'
#
loop_
_entity.id
_entity.type
_entity.pdbx_description
1 polymer ?
#
loop_
_entity_poly.entity_id
_entity_poly.type
_entity_poly.pdbx_seq_one_letter_code
_entity_poly.pdbx_strand_id
1 'polypeptide(L)'
;MDKQILVVGLTCVDIINYVRSYPVEDSDSRILKQIWTPGGNATNNVIVLNQLNPYSVLFSPIPINCTLITSLLAKVGISLKHCLHRLDGDLPTSTVIVSEGTGSRTIMHYRGQLQEPNCDEFQLAFPDINIFSWIHFEGRNFENLITMIEYVHISRQNNERPKLSLECEKVRDFETLENAIPFVDVIFVSKDFARKKGFQNKEEAVFGMQQNFGASRAIVICPWAEQGAAARHTANGEMISVDAYMQAGPAIDTLGAGDCFIACCIHFLNEGNSLREVLVKACRITGKKVAKRGLLELDVS
;
A
#
# COMPACT_ATOMS: atom_id res chain seq x y z
N MET A 1 -15.01 7.45 19.13
CA MET A 1 -15.25 6.33 18.21
C MET A 1 -13.91 5.83 17.74
N ASP A 2 -13.75 4.52 17.78
CA ASP A 2 -12.59 3.86 17.22
C ASP A 2 -12.54 4.14 15.71
N LYS A 3 -11.40 4.67 15.24
CA LYS A 3 -11.24 5.13 13.87
C LYS A 3 -11.01 3.92 12.96
N GLN A 4 -12.09 3.28 12.50
CA GLN A 4 -11.99 2.15 11.59
C GLN A 4 -11.36 2.60 10.27
N ILE A 5 -10.42 1.80 9.75
CA ILE A 5 -9.72 2.06 8.49
C ILE A 5 -9.98 0.89 7.55
N LEU A 6 -10.61 1.15 6.41
CA LEU A 6 -10.79 0.17 5.34
C LEU A 6 -9.64 0.27 4.35
N VAL A 7 -9.10 -0.87 3.92
CA VAL A 7 -8.10 -0.96 2.87
C VAL A 7 -8.61 -1.90 1.78
N VAL A 8 -8.67 -1.40 0.55
CA VAL A 8 -9.18 -2.09 -0.63
C VAL A 8 -8.02 -2.37 -1.59
N GLY A 9 -7.81 -3.62 -1.97
CA GLY A 9 -6.78 -3.96 -2.95
C GLY A 9 -6.40 -5.44 -2.95
N LEU A 10 -5.12 -5.71 -3.20
CA LEU A 10 -4.60 -7.04 -3.47
C LEU A 10 -4.20 -7.82 -2.20
N THR A 11 -4.53 -9.11 -2.22
CA THR A 11 -3.90 -10.16 -1.42
C THR A 11 -3.14 -11.10 -2.35
N CYS A 12 -1.91 -11.40 -2.02
CA CYS A 12 -1.12 -12.47 -2.64
C CYS A 12 -0.36 -13.28 -1.58
N VAL A 13 0.33 -14.33 -2.01
CA VAL A 13 1.35 -14.99 -1.18
C VAL A 13 2.72 -14.62 -1.70
N ASP A 14 3.57 -14.10 -0.82
CA ASP A 14 4.97 -13.86 -1.14
C ASP A 14 5.82 -15.04 -0.63
N ILE A 15 6.49 -15.71 -1.56
CA ILE A 15 7.47 -16.76 -1.32
C ILE A 15 8.85 -16.12 -1.43
N ILE A 16 9.42 -15.78 -0.28
CA ILE A 16 10.68 -15.04 -0.17
C ILE A 16 11.83 -16.00 0.05
N ASN A 17 12.76 -16.02 -0.90
CA ASN A 17 13.95 -16.85 -0.90
C ASN A 17 15.18 -15.98 -0.61
N TYR A 18 15.74 -16.12 0.59
CA TYR A 18 17.00 -15.47 0.94
C TYR A 18 18.16 -16.31 0.44
N VAL A 19 19.05 -15.69 -0.34
CA VAL A 19 20.20 -16.33 -0.96
C VAL A 19 21.47 -15.56 -0.62
N ARG A 20 22.63 -16.25 -0.61
CA ARG A 20 23.91 -15.58 -0.38
C ARG A 20 24.26 -14.64 -1.55
N SER A 21 24.01 -15.11 -2.76
CA SER A 21 24.18 -14.41 -4.03
C SER A 21 23.08 -14.85 -4.99
N TYR A 22 22.84 -14.06 -6.03
CA TYR A 22 21.87 -14.44 -7.06
C TYR A 22 22.20 -15.80 -7.68
N PRO A 23 21.19 -16.65 -7.94
CA PRO A 23 21.40 -17.89 -8.67
C PRO A 23 21.85 -17.57 -10.10
N VAL A 24 22.73 -18.41 -10.63
CA VAL A 24 23.10 -18.35 -12.04
C VAL A 24 21.96 -18.93 -12.86
N GLU A 25 21.65 -18.33 -14.00
CA GLU A 25 20.67 -18.87 -14.94
C GLU A 25 21.05 -20.31 -15.32
N ASP A 26 20.05 -21.19 -15.41
CA ASP A 26 20.24 -22.63 -15.71
C ASP A 26 21.15 -23.35 -14.69
N SER A 27 20.99 -23.04 -13.39
CA SER A 27 21.72 -23.69 -12.29
C SER A 27 20.84 -24.08 -11.11
N ASP A 28 21.31 -25.06 -10.35
CA ASP A 28 20.72 -25.45 -9.08
C ASP A 28 21.41 -24.73 -7.91
N SER A 29 20.64 -24.05 -7.08
CA SER A 29 21.15 -23.28 -5.93
C SER A 29 20.37 -23.57 -4.66
N ARG A 30 21.10 -23.78 -3.55
CA ARG A 30 20.49 -23.90 -2.22
C ARG A 30 20.27 -22.52 -1.61
N ILE A 31 19.03 -22.27 -1.18
CA ILE A 31 18.66 -21.03 -0.48
C ILE A 31 19.05 -21.10 1.01
N LEU A 32 19.28 -19.93 1.62
CA LEU A 32 19.60 -19.80 3.05
C LEU A 32 18.35 -19.93 3.93
N LYS A 33 17.25 -19.32 3.49
CA LYS A 33 15.96 -19.31 4.20
C LYS A 33 14.83 -19.08 3.22
N GLN A 34 13.70 -19.72 3.46
CA GLN A 34 12.44 -19.42 2.78
C GLN A 34 11.42 -18.88 3.78
N ILE A 35 10.64 -17.89 3.37
CA ILE A 35 9.50 -17.37 4.12
C ILE A 35 8.29 -17.36 3.20
N TRP A 36 7.17 -17.85 3.71
CA TRP A 36 5.86 -17.72 3.07
C TRP A 36 5.05 -16.77 3.94
N THR A 37 4.61 -15.66 3.35
CA THR A 37 3.87 -14.61 4.05
C THR A 37 2.73 -14.14 3.17
N PRO A 38 1.59 -13.70 3.73
CA PRO A 38 0.67 -12.92 2.93
C PRO A 38 1.37 -11.64 2.47
N GLY A 39 1.03 -11.19 1.26
CA GLY A 39 1.57 -10.01 0.60
C GLY A 39 0.50 -9.29 -0.22
N GLY A 40 0.95 -8.33 -1.04
CA GLY A 40 0.08 -7.41 -1.77
C GLY A 40 -0.08 -6.11 -0.99
N ASN A 41 -0.12 -4.98 -1.70
CA ASN A 41 0.00 -3.66 -1.09
C ASN A 41 -1.05 -3.43 0.00
N ALA A 42 -2.33 -3.65 -0.32
CA ALA A 42 -3.42 -3.52 0.64
C ALA A 42 -3.25 -4.43 1.87
N THR A 43 -2.87 -5.69 1.66
CA THR A 43 -2.64 -6.65 2.74
C THR A 43 -1.47 -6.22 3.63
N ASN A 44 -0.37 -5.78 3.03
CA ASN A 44 0.79 -5.27 3.74
C ASN A 44 0.45 -4.00 4.53
N ASN A 45 -0.38 -3.10 3.97
CA ASN A 45 -0.86 -1.94 4.72
C ASN A 45 -1.64 -2.37 5.96
N VAL A 46 -2.54 -3.34 5.85
CA VAL A 46 -3.34 -3.86 6.98
C VAL A 46 -2.45 -4.52 8.04
N ILE A 47 -1.44 -5.29 7.65
CA ILE A 47 -0.47 -5.88 8.60
C ILE A 47 0.22 -4.80 9.43
N VAL A 48 0.62 -3.70 8.80
CA VAL A 48 1.27 -2.57 9.49
C VAL A 48 0.27 -1.77 10.32
N LEU A 49 -0.91 -1.49 9.76
CA LEU A 49 -1.98 -0.79 10.46
C LEU A 49 -2.40 -1.54 11.73
N ASN A 50 -2.52 -2.86 11.72
CA ASN A 50 -2.88 -3.65 12.89
C ASN A 50 -1.90 -3.52 14.08
N GLN A 51 -0.68 -3.06 13.84
CA GLN A 51 0.32 -2.78 14.89
C GLN A 51 0.23 -1.35 15.44
N LEU A 52 -0.48 -0.45 14.74
CA LEU A 52 -0.68 0.95 15.09
C LEU A 52 -2.13 1.26 15.52
N ASN A 53 -3.09 0.50 14.97
CA ASN A 53 -4.54 0.64 15.13
C ASN A 53 -5.20 -0.75 14.99
N PRO A 54 -5.87 -1.28 16.03
CA PRO A 54 -6.48 -2.61 15.97
C PRO A 54 -7.74 -2.68 15.10
N TYR A 55 -8.23 -1.55 14.55
CA TYR A 55 -9.49 -1.45 13.82
C TYR A 55 -9.30 -1.29 12.32
N SER A 56 -8.48 -2.13 11.69
CA SER A 56 -8.33 -2.13 10.24
C SER A 56 -9.08 -3.29 9.58
N VAL A 57 -9.64 -3.03 8.40
CA VAL A 57 -10.44 -3.98 7.62
C VAL A 57 -9.80 -4.14 6.24
N LEU A 58 -9.60 -5.38 5.81
CA LEU A 58 -9.14 -5.71 4.47
C LEU A 58 -10.34 -6.10 3.59
N PHE A 59 -10.46 -5.45 2.43
CA PHE A 59 -11.37 -5.84 1.37
C PHE A 59 -10.57 -6.24 0.13
N SER A 60 -10.42 -7.55 -0.05
CA SER A 60 -9.58 -8.13 -1.10
C SER A 60 -10.20 -9.43 -1.61
N PRO A 61 -10.06 -9.75 -2.90
CA PRO A 61 -10.42 -11.06 -3.41
C PRO A 61 -9.41 -12.11 -2.94
N ILE A 62 -9.91 -13.29 -2.58
CA ILE A 62 -9.13 -14.49 -2.28
C ILE A 62 -9.82 -15.72 -2.90
N PRO A 63 -9.07 -16.74 -3.35
CA PRO A 63 -9.67 -17.99 -3.82
C PRO A 63 -10.35 -18.74 -2.67
N ILE A 64 -11.58 -19.23 -2.90
CA ILE A 64 -12.40 -19.89 -1.88
C ILE A 64 -11.77 -21.20 -1.37
N ASN A 65 -11.09 -21.94 -2.25
CA ASN A 65 -10.53 -23.27 -1.99
C ASN A 65 -9.03 -23.25 -1.69
N CYS A 66 -8.51 -22.16 -1.12
CA CYS A 66 -7.10 -22.04 -0.78
C CYS A 66 -6.90 -21.86 0.74
N THR A 67 -6.69 -22.98 1.45
CA THR A 67 -6.43 -22.96 2.90
C THR A 67 -5.12 -22.28 3.27
N LEU A 68 -4.15 -22.23 2.34
CA LEU A 68 -2.87 -21.56 2.55
C LEU A 68 -3.08 -20.07 2.83
N ILE A 69 -3.78 -19.34 1.96
CA ILE A 69 -3.94 -17.89 2.14
C ILE A 69 -4.78 -17.55 3.36
N THR A 70 -5.85 -18.32 3.62
CA THR A 70 -6.70 -18.08 4.79
C THR A 70 -5.94 -18.31 6.09
N SER A 71 -5.10 -19.34 6.16
CA SER A 71 -4.23 -19.60 7.32
C SER A 71 -3.17 -18.51 7.51
N LEU A 72 -2.57 -18.05 6.41
CA LEU A 72 -1.55 -16.99 6.43
C LEU A 72 -2.14 -15.65 6.90
N LEU A 73 -3.32 -15.26 6.41
CA LEU A 73 -4.03 -14.04 6.84
C LEU A 73 -4.45 -14.11 8.31
N ALA A 74 -5.00 -15.24 8.75
CA ALA A 74 -5.37 -15.44 10.15
C ALA A 74 -4.16 -15.34 11.09
N LYS A 75 -3.01 -15.89 10.68
CA LYS A 75 -1.75 -15.84 11.45
C LYS A 75 -1.24 -14.42 11.69
N VAL A 76 -1.54 -13.48 10.78
CA VAL A 76 -1.19 -12.06 10.92
C VAL A 76 -2.33 -11.21 11.51
N GLY A 77 -3.37 -11.85 12.03
CA GLY A 77 -4.47 -11.17 12.70
C GLY A 77 -5.46 -10.49 11.75
N ILE A 78 -5.48 -10.85 10.46
CA ILE A 78 -6.43 -10.29 9.50
C ILE A 78 -7.71 -11.11 9.50
N SER A 79 -8.84 -10.44 9.73
CA SER A 79 -10.17 -11.02 9.62
C SER A 79 -10.55 -11.26 8.16
N LEU A 80 -11.04 -12.46 7.86
CA LEU A 80 -11.51 -12.85 6.53
C LEU A 80 -12.95 -12.37 6.25
N LYS A 81 -13.63 -11.77 7.25
CA LYS A 81 -15.07 -11.45 7.18
C LYS A 81 -15.47 -10.65 5.94
N HIS A 82 -14.60 -9.75 5.49
CA HIS A 82 -14.86 -8.88 4.34
C HIS A 82 -13.98 -9.22 3.13
N CYS A 83 -13.30 -10.37 3.12
CA CYS A 83 -12.63 -10.84 1.91
C CYS A 83 -13.66 -11.39 0.91
N LEU A 84 -13.43 -11.15 -0.38
CA LEU A 84 -14.28 -11.67 -1.44
C LEU A 84 -13.80 -13.06 -1.86
N HIS A 85 -14.59 -14.08 -1.55
CA HIS A 85 -14.26 -15.45 -1.91
C HIS A 85 -14.62 -15.73 -3.37
N ARG A 86 -13.60 -15.92 -4.22
CA ARG A 86 -13.76 -16.25 -5.65
C ARG A 86 -13.78 -17.76 -5.86
N LEU A 87 -14.71 -18.23 -6.69
CA LEU A 87 -14.80 -19.64 -7.10
C LEU A 87 -13.69 -20.00 -8.10
N ASP A 88 -13.41 -19.08 -9.03
CA ASP A 88 -12.43 -19.24 -10.11
C ASP A 88 -11.24 -18.30 -9.92
N GLY A 89 -10.10 -18.70 -10.48
CA GLY A 89 -8.83 -17.97 -10.41
C GLY A 89 -7.86 -18.56 -9.39
N ASP A 90 -6.58 -18.52 -9.74
CA ASP A 90 -5.50 -18.97 -8.90
C ASP A 90 -5.08 -17.90 -7.89
N LEU A 91 -4.45 -18.33 -6.81
CA LEU A 91 -3.89 -17.43 -5.80
C LEU A 91 -2.77 -16.58 -6.42
N PRO A 92 -2.89 -15.23 -6.43
CA PRO A 92 -1.77 -14.38 -6.81
C PRO A 92 -0.57 -14.71 -5.93
N THR A 93 0.60 -14.90 -6.54
CA THR A 93 1.81 -15.34 -5.84
C THR A 93 3.00 -14.54 -6.35
N SER A 94 3.83 -14.02 -5.45
CA SER A 94 5.13 -13.45 -5.82
C SER A 94 6.25 -14.34 -5.34
N THR A 95 7.16 -14.71 -6.24
CA THR A 95 8.41 -15.36 -5.87
C THR A 95 9.49 -14.30 -5.80
N VAL A 96 10.04 -14.09 -4.60
CA VAL A 96 11.05 -13.07 -4.33
C VAL A 96 12.39 -13.74 -4.10
N ILE A 97 13.44 -13.24 -4.76
CA ILE A 97 14.83 -13.58 -4.46
C ILE A 97 15.44 -12.37 -3.76
N VAL A 98 15.98 -12.55 -2.55
CA VAL A 98 16.69 -11.52 -1.79
C VAL A 98 18.14 -11.95 -1.61
N SER A 99 19.06 -11.18 -2.19
CA SER A 99 20.50 -11.41 -2.06
C SER A 99 21.03 -10.74 -0.80
N GLU A 100 21.47 -11.52 0.18
CA GLU A 100 22.04 -10.97 1.42
C GLU A 100 23.43 -10.33 1.21
N GLY A 101 24.17 -10.78 0.18
CA GLY A 101 25.47 -10.21 -0.15
C GLY A 101 25.39 -8.79 -0.72
N THR A 102 24.27 -8.41 -1.34
CA THR A 102 24.11 -7.12 -2.02
C THR A 102 22.92 -6.30 -1.53
N GLY A 103 21.99 -6.89 -0.78
CA GLY A 103 20.72 -6.28 -0.37
C GLY A 103 19.71 -6.11 -1.51
N SER A 104 20.03 -6.54 -2.73
CA SER A 104 19.13 -6.42 -3.89
C SER A 104 18.06 -7.51 -3.90
N ARG A 105 16.94 -7.22 -4.59
CA ARG A 105 15.81 -8.15 -4.72
C ARG A 105 15.28 -8.20 -6.15
N THR A 106 14.80 -9.38 -6.54
CA THR A 106 14.05 -9.60 -7.78
C THR A 106 12.73 -10.24 -7.42
N ILE A 107 11.65 -9.70 -7.99
CA ILE A 107 10.29 -10.16 -7.70
C ILE A 107 9.67 -10.64 -9.01
N MET A 108 9.19 -11.87 -9.02
CA MET A 108 8.44 -12.47 -10.11
C MET A 108 6.99 -12.61 -9.66
N HIS A 109 6.08 -11.88 -10.29
CA HIS A 109 4.67 -11.90 -9.94
C HIS A 109 3.87 -12.83 -10.86
N TYR A 110 3.15 -13.76 -10.25
CA TYR A 110 2.07 -14.51 -10.88
C TYR A 110 0.73 -13.94 -10.42
N ARG A 111 -0.09 -13.45 -11.36
CA ARG A 111 -1.33 -12.72 -11.04
C ARG A 111 -2.52 -13.62 -10.71
N GLY A 112 -2.48 -14.89 -11.08
CA GLY A 112 -3.55 -15.87 -10.82
C GLY A 112 -4.90 -15.61 -11.50
N GLN A 113 -5.09 -14.49 -12.20
CA GLN A 113 -6.35 -14.12 -12.86
C GLN A 113 -7.57 -14.06 -11.93
N LEU A 114 -7.33 -13.76 -10.65
CA LEU A 114 -8.39 -13.57 -9.68
C LEU A 114 -9.20 -12.31 -10.01
N GLN A 115 -10.54 -12.43 -10.07
CA GLN A 115 -11.40 -11.30 -10.39
C GLN A 115 -11.33 -10.23 -9.29
N GLU A 116 -10.96 -9.01 -9.69
CA GLU A 116 -10.89 -7.84 -8.82
C GLU A 116 -12.30 -7.49 -8.26
N PRO A 117 -12.40 -6.79 -7.12
CA PRO A 117 -13.69 -6.36 -6.55
C PRO A 117 -14.45 -5.42 -7.49
N ASN A 118 -15.78 -5.53 -7.52
CA ASN A 118 -16.64 -4.56 -8.20
C ASN A 118 -17.44 -3.67 -7.23
N CYS A 119 -18.07 -2.61 -7.73
CA CYS A 119 -18.78 -1.66 -6.90
C CYS A 119 -20.00 -2.27 -6.18
N ASP A 120 -20.77 -3.15 -6.82
CA ASP A 120 -21.94 -3.78 -6.21
C ASP A 120 -21.54 -4.63 -4.98
N GLU A 121 -20.43 -5.36 -5.09
CA GLU A 121 -19.87 -6.14 -3.99
C GLU A 121 -19.38 -5.24 -2.84
N PHE A 122 -18.77 -4.10 -3.18
CA PHE A 122 -18.34 -3.11 -2.20
C PHE A 122 -19.54 -2.52 -1.44
N GLN A 123 -20.61 -2.15 -2.14
CA GLN A 123 -21.85 -1.62 -1.56
C GLN A 123 -22.53 -2.64 -0.65
N LEU A 124 -22.59 -3.90 -1.09
CA LEU A 124 -23.17 -4.99 -0.30
C LEU A 124 -22.37 -5.24 0.99
N ALA A 125 -21.04 -5.19 0.91
CA ALA A 125 -20.17 -5.40 2.06
C ALA A 125 -20.21 -4.21 3.05
N PHE A 126 -20.40 -2.99 2.55
CA PHE A 126 -20.29 -1.74 3.31
C PHE A 126 -21.46 -0.78 3.04
N PRO A 127 -22.70 -1.14 3.41
CA PRO A 127 -23.88 -0.32 3.16
C PRO A 127 -23.88 1.01 3.94
N ASP A 128 -23.18 1.05 5.10
CA ASP A 128 -22.90 2.28 5.83
C ASP A 128 -21.40 2.55 5.84
N ILE A 129 -20.95 3.43 4.95
CA ILE A 129 -19.56 3.85 4.86
C ILE A 129 -19.12 4.75 6.03
N ASN A 130 -20.07 5.36 6.77
CA ASN A 130 -19.75 6.35 7.79
C ASN A 130 -19.15 5.72 9.05
N ILE A 131 -19.20 4.38 9.16
CA ILE A 131 -18.49 3.62 10.18
C ILE A 131 -16.97 3.78 10.03
N PHE A 132 -16.48 4.10 8.83
CA PHE A 132 -15.08 4.27 8.55
C PHE A 132 -14.64 5.73 8.77
N SER A 133 -13.48 5.85 9.38
CA SER A 133 -12.76 7.13 9.44
C SER A 133 -11.95 7.39 8.17
N TRP A 134 -11.52 6.31 7.51
CA TRP A 134 -10.61 6.35 6.37
C TRP A 134 -10.86 5.14 5.47
N ILE A 135 -10.80 5.34 4.15
CA ILE A 135 -10.79 4.28 3.14
C ILE A 135 -9.57 4.49 2.24
N HIS A 136 -8.71 3.48 2.16
CA HIS A 136 -7.54 3.44 1.28
C HIS A 136 -7.78 2.50 0.12
N PHE A 137 -7.52 2.98 -1.10
CA PHE A 137 -7.58 2.18 -2.32
C PHE A 137 -6.18 2.00 -2.89
N GLU A 138 -5.79 0.74 -3.10
CA GLU A 138 -4.72 0.41 -4.03
C GLU A 138 -5.18 0.75 -5.46
N GLY A 139 -4.38 1.50 -6.23
CA GLY A 139 -4.70 1.90 -7.60
C GLY A 139 -4.74 0.73 -8.58
N ARG A 140 -5.89 0.04 -8.63
CA ARG A 140 -6.19 -1.09 -9.52
C ARG A 140 -7.62 -1.00 -10.05
N ASN A 141 -7.97 -1.89 -10.99
CA ASN A 141 -9.33 -2.09 -11.50
C ASN A 141 -10.10 -0.78 -11.72
N PHE A 142 -9.55 0.08 -12.57
CA PHE A 142 -9.83 1.52 -12.56
C PHE A 142 -11.31 1.89 -12.75
N GLU A 143 -12.06 1.16 -13.57
CA GLU A 143 -13.50 1.39 -13.76
C GLU A 143 -14.29 1.16 -12.46
N ASN A 144 -13.97 0.08 -11.73
CA ASN A 144 -14.61 -0.21 -10.45
C ASN A 144 -14.11 0.70 -9.33
N LEU A 145 -12.84 1.10 -9.37
CA LEU A 145 -12.28 2.04 -8.39
C LEU A 145 -13.04 3.38 -8.38
N ILE A 146 -13.29 3.96 -9.57
CA ILE A 146 -14.00 5.23 -9.68
C ILE A 146 -15.43 5.10 -9.15
N THR A 147 -16.15 4.05 -9.56
CA THR A 147 -17.52 3.83 -9.12
C THR A 147 -17.63 3.55 -7.61
N MET A 148 -16.63 2.91 -6.99
CA MET A 148 -16.56 2.79 -5.52
C MET A 148 -16.33 4.14 -4.84
N ILE A 149 -15.43 4.97 -5.37
CA ILE A 149 -15.17 6.33 -4.84
C ILE A 149 -16.43 7.19 -4.94
N GLU A 150 -17.14 7.16 -6.08
CA GLU A 150 -18.41 7.84 -6.29
C GLU A 150 -19.47 7.38 -5.29
N TYR A 151 -19.60 6.07 -5.07
CA TYR A 151 -20.49 5.52 -4.06
C TYR A 151 -20.17 6.06 -2.66
N VAL A 152 -18.90 6.12 -2.26
CA VAL A 152 -18.51 6.68 -0.96
C VAL A 152 -18.87 8.17 -0.87
N HIS A 153 -18.66 8.95 -1.93
CA HIS A 153 -19.04 10.37 -1.95
C HIS A 153 -20.55 10.58 -1.79
N ILE A 154 -21.36 9.82 -2.53
CA ILE A 154 -22.82 9.90 -2.45
C ILE A 154 -23.28 9.48 -1.04
N SER A 155 -22.72 8.39 -0.52
CA SER A 155 -23.12 7.80 0.76
C SER A 155 -22.67 8.59 1.98
N ARG A 156 -21.54 9.31 1.90
CA ARG A 156 -21.09 10.21 2.99
C ARG A 156 -21.87 11.52 3.03
N GLN A 157 -22.59 11.88 1.98
CA GLN A 157 -23.36 13.13 1.90
C GLN A 157 -22.48 14.34 2.27
N ASN A 158 -22.83 15.07 3.34
CA ASN A 158 -22.10 16.21 3.86
C ASN A 158 -21.09 15.85 4.96
N ASN A 159 -20.94 14.57 5.31
CA ASN A 159 -19.96 14.15 6.30
C ASN A 159 -18.54 14.30 5.74
N GLU A 160 -17.64 14.82 6.57
CA GLU A 160 -16.22 14.96 6.22
C GLU A 160 -15.46 13.63 6.20
N ARG A 161 -16.09 12.55 6.69
CA ARG A 161 -15.53 11.21 6.79
C ARG A 161 -16.42 10.17 6.08
N PRO A 162 -15.83 9.07 5.57
CA PRO A 162 -14.40 8.73 5.62
C PRO A 162 -13.54 9.62 4.72
N LYS A 163 -12.27 9.80 5.11
CA LYS A 163 -11.23 10.36 4.24
C LYS A 163 -10.85 9.32 3.20
N LEU A 164 -10.74 9.73 1.95
CA LEU A 164 -10.35 8.84 0.84
C LEU A 164 -8.89 9.00 0.49
N SER A 165 -8.19 7.89 0.33
CA SER A 165 -6.81 7.90 -0.16
C SER A 165 -6.57 6.90 -1.28
N LEU A 166 -5.69 7.27 -2.21
CA LEU A 166 -5.35 6.46 -3.37
C LEU A 166 -3.84 6.23 -3.43
N GLU A 167 -3.43 4.99 -3.66
CA GLU A 167 -2.05 4.64 -4.02
C GLU A 167 -1.88 4.57 -5.54
N CYS A 168 -1.00 5.41 -6.07
CA CYS A 168 -0.52 5.37 -7.45
C CYS A 168 0.85 4.66 -7.52
N GLU A 169 0.84 3.34 -7.65
CA GLU A 169 2.07 2.51 -7.65
C GLU A 169 2.61 2.22 -9.05
N LYS A 170 1.78 1.67 -9.94
CA LYS A 170 2.17 1.23 -11.29
C LYS A 170 1.45 2.04 -12.35
N VAL A 171 2.19 2.57 -13.32
CA VAL A 171 1.58 3.06 -14.55
C VAL A 171 1.29 1.86 -15.43
N ARG A 172 0.00 1.56 -15.60
CA ARG A 172 -0.48 0.59 -16.58
C ARG A 172 -0.71 1.30 -17.90
N ASP A 173 -0.81 0.57 -19.00
CA ASP A 173 -0.93 1.14 -20.35
C ASP A 173 -2.33 1.71 -20.65
N PHE A 174 -3.08 2.04 -19.59
CA PHE A 174 -4.43 2.62 -19.63
C PHE A 174 -4.47 3.78 -18.63
N GLU A 175 -4.85 4.97 -19.10
CA GLU A 175 -4.76 6.26 -18.40
C GLU A 175 -5.91 6.52 -17.40
N THR A 176 -6.58 5.48 -16.91
CA THR A 176 -7.81 5.65 -16.13
C THR A 176 -7.59 5.78 -14.63
N LEU A 177 -6.39 5.48 -14.10
CA LEU A 177 -6.10 5.67 -12.67
C LEU A 177 -6.13 7.15 -12.29
N GLU A 178 -5.60 7.99 -13.16
CA GLU A 178 -5.45 9.42 -12.95
C GLU A 178 -6.81 10.11 -12.83
N ASN A 179 -7.84 9.55 -13.45
CA ASN A 179 -9.20 10.03 -13.36
C ASN A 179 -9.77 9.91 -11.93
N ALA A 180 -9.23 9.04 -11.08
CA ALA A 180 -9.62 8.93 -9.67
C ALA A 180 -8.97 10.00 -8.78
N ILE A 181 -7.85 10.60 -9.21
CA ILE A 181 -7.05 11.55 -8.41
C ILE A 181 -7.85 12.77 -7.94
N PRO A 182 -8.71 13.41 -8.76
CA PRO A 182 -9.50 14.56 -8.34
C PRO A 182 -10.52 14.25 -7.24
N PHE A 183 -10.84 12.98 -7.00
CA PHE A 183 -11.91 12.54 -6.12
C PHE A 183 -11.41 12.02 -4.75
N VAL A 184 -10.12 12.10 -4.46
CA VAL A 184 -9.57 11.62 -3.19
C VAL A 184 -8.96 12.74 -2.34
N ASP A 185 -8.96 12.55 -1.03
CA ASP A 185 -8.41 13.51 -0.07
C ASP A 185 -6.88 13.40 0.06
N VAL A 186 -6.31 12.21 -0.18
CA VAL A 186 -4.86 11.95 -0.08
C VAL A 186 -4.38 11.06 -1.23
N ILE A 187 -3.25 11.40 -1.84
CA ILE A 187 -2.65 10.64 -2.94
C ILE A 187 -1.24 10.22 -2.53
N PHE A 188 -0.96 8.93 -2.59
CA PHE A 188 0.38 8.38 -2.44
C PHE A 188 0.95 8.07 -3.81
N VAL A 189 2.09 8.66 -4.15
CA VAL A 189 2.71 8.54 -5.47
C VAL A 189 4.01 7.75 -5.32
N SER A 190 4.09 6.57 -5.92
CA SER A 190 5.34 5.81 -5.90
C SER A 190 6.42 6.48 -6.75
N LYS A 191 7.68 6.21 -6.42
CA LYS A 191 8.84 6.62 -7.23
C LYS A 191 8.74 6.13 -8.68
N ASP A 192 8.26 4.92 -8.90
CA ASP A 192 8.15 4.32 -10.23
C ASP A 192 7.02 4.96 -11.05
N PHE A 193 5.88 5.23 -10.41
CA PHE A 193 4.79 5.97 -11.03
C PHE A 193 5.25 7.37 -11.44
N ALA A 194 5.89 8.09 -10.51
CA ALA A 194 6.39 9.44 -10.75
C ALA A 194 7.39 9.49 -11.91
N ARG A 195 8.34 8.56 -11.95
CA ARG A 195 9.33 8.46 -13.04
C ARG A 195 8.68 8.20 -14.39
N LYS A 196 7.71 7.29 -14.46
CA LYS A 196 6.99 7.02 -15.73
C LYS A 196 6.11 8.19 -16.16
N LYS A 197 5.77 9.12 -15.25
CA LYS A 197 5.16 10.43 -15.57
C LYS A 197 6.18 11.54 -15.89
N GLY A 198 7.47 11.24 -15.90
CA GLY A 198 8.53 12.17 -16.28
C GLY A 198 9.12 12.99 -15.14
N PHE A 199 8.68 12.79 -13.90
CA PHE A 199 9.21 13.50 -12.73
C PHE A 199 10.55 12.90 -12.28
N GLN A 200 11.51 13.76 -11.91
CA GLN A 200 12.88 13.33 -11.60
C GLN A 200 13.14 13.14 -10.10
N ASN A 201 12.33 13.78 -9.25
CA ASN A 201 12.41 13.72 -7.80
C ASN A 201 11.03 13.82 -7.13
N LYS A 202 11.01 13.60 -5.81
CA LYS A 202 9.79 13.59 -4.99
C LYS A 202 9.08 14.94 -4.93
N GLU A 203 9.82 16.05 -4.89
CA GLU A 203 9.24 17.40 -4.88
C GLU A 203 8.56 17.73 -6.20
N GLU A 204 9.22 17.45 -7.33
CA GLU A 204 8.66 17.57 -8.67
C GLU A 204 7.42 16.70 -8.84
N ALA A 205 7.45 15.45 -8.34
CA ALA A 205 6.30 14.57 -8.39
C ALA A 205 5.12 15.16 -7.61
N VAL A 206 5.34 15.57 -6.36
CA VAL A 206 4.31 16.19 -5.51
C VAL A 206 3.71 17.44 -6.16
N PHE A 207 4.55 18.31 -6.73
CA PHE A 207 4.10 19.52 -7.41
C PHE A 207 3.35 19.20 -8.71
N GLY A 208 3.90 18.29 -9.52
CA GLY A 208 3.36 17.89 -10.82
C GLY A 208 2.02 17.17 -10.71
N MET A 209 1.77 16.41 -9.63
CA MET A 209 0.46 15.79 -9.43
C MET A 209 -0.68 16.81 -9.34
N GLN A 210 -0.43 17.96 -8.70
CA GLN A 210 -1.41 19.04 -8.63
C GLN A 210 -1.66 19.64 -10.02
N GLN A 211 -0.59 19.96 -10.75
CA GLN A 211 -0.68 20.67 -12.03
C GLN A 211 -1.30 19.81 -13.13
N ASN A 212 -0.96 18.52 -13.15
CA ASN A 212 -1.22 17.67 -14.31
C ASN A 212 -2.44 16.75 -14.14
N PHE A 213 -2.87 16.47 -12.90
CA PHE A 213 -3.88 15.46 -12.61
C PHE A 213 -5.01 15.92 -11.67
N GLY A 214 -5.19 17.23 -11.50
CA GLY A 214 -6.36 17.78 -10.83
C GLY A 214 -6.41 17.56 -9.31
N ALA A 215 -5.28 17.29 -8.66
CA ALA A 215 -5.18 17.12 -7.21
C ALA A 215 -5.29 18.46 -6.43
N SER A 216 -6.32 19.27 -6.70
CA SER A 216 -6.42 20.67 -6.28
C SER A 216 -6.78 20.87 -4.80
N ARG A 217 -7.31 19.84 -4.13
CA ARG A 217 -7.75 19.88 -2.72
C ARG A 217 -7.36 18.60 -1.97
N ALA A 218 -6.16 18.09 -2.25
CA ALA A 218 -5.66 16.84 -1.69
C ALA A 218 -4.31 17.03 -0.99
N ILE A 219 -3.95 16.08 -0.14
CA ILE A 219 -2.57 15.90 0.32
C ILE A 219 -1.87 14.98 -0.67
N VAL A 220 -0.82 15.43 -1.33
CA VAL A 220 0.01 14.58 -2.19
C VAL A 220 1.26 14.20 -1.40
N ILE A 221 1.58 12.90 -1.34
CA ILE A 221 2.73 12.34 -0.63
C ILE A 221 3.52 11.45 -1.59
N CYS A 222 4.83 11.68 -1.72
CA CYS A 222 5.70 10.91 -2.59
C CYS A 222 6.94 10.41 -1.83
N PRO A 223 6.99 9.12 -1.43
CA PRO A 223 8.23 8.51 -0.96
C PRO A 223 9.21 8.24 -2.13
N TRP A 224 10.49 8.39 -1.87
CA TRP A 224 11.58 8.24 -2.84
C TRP A 224 12.72 7.36 -2.35
N ALA A 225 12.35 6.28 -1.67
CA ALA A 225 13.28 5.32 -1.08
C ALA A 225 14.30 6.00 -0.16
N GLU A 226 15.61 5.82 -0.43
CA GLU A 226 16.71 6.35 0.38
C GLU A 226 16.74 7.88 0.49
N GLN A 227 16.05 8.60 -0.40
CA GLN A 227 15.97 10.06 -0.36
C GLN A 227 14.83 10.58 0.54
N GLY A 228 14.09 9.69 1.21
CA GLY A 228 13.00 10.06 2.11
C GLY A 228 11.69 10.31 1.39
N ALA A 229 10.93 11.31 1.82
CA ALA A 229 9.62 11.62 1.26
C ALA A 229 9.39 13.12 1.16
N ALA A 230 8.55 13.52 0.20
CA ALA A 230 8.00 14.87 0.13
C ALA A 230 6.48 14.81 0.18
N ALA A 231 5.86 15.87 0.67
CA ALA A 231 4.42 16.02 0.68
C ALA A 231 3.99 17.48 0.61
N ARG A 232 2.76 17.69 0.15
CA ARG A 232 2.15 19.01 0.07
C ARG A 232 0.64 18.89 0.22
N HIS A 233 0.05 19.75 1.04
CA HIS A 233 -1.39 19.97 1.00
C HIS A 233 -1.68 21.02 -0.07
N THR A 234 -2.36 20.64 -1.15
CA THR A 234 -2.42 21.48 -2.36
C THR A 234 -3.21 22.78 -2.17
N ALA A 235 -4.09 22.84 -1.17
CA ALA A 235 -4.82 24.06 -0.81
C ALA A 235 -4.00 25.13 -0.07
N ASN A 236 -3.00 24.77 0.74
CA ASN A 236 -2.17 25.74 1.50
C ASN A 236 -0.80 25.98 0.85
N GLY A 237 -0.36 25.06 -0.02
CA GLY A 237 0.76 25.25 -0.91
C GLY A 237 2.15 25.02 -0.31
N GLU A 238 2.29 24.68 0.98
CA GLU A 238 3.61 24.44 1.59
C GLU A 238 4.16 23.05 1.22
N MET A 239 5.35 23.03 0.60
CA MET A 239 6.09 21.80 0.32
C MET A 239 6.89 21.39 1.56
N ILE A 240 6.68 20.16 2.01
CA ILE A 240 7.44 19.55 3.09
C ILE A 240 8.29 18.43 2.50
N SER A 241 9.59 18.48 2.75
CA SER A 241 10.52 17.42 2.40
C SER A 241 11.25 16.96 3.65
N VAL A 242 11.38 15.64 3.79
CA VAL A 242 12.15 15.00 4.86
C VAL A 242 13.06 13.93 4.26
N ASP A 243 14.22 13.74 4.87
CA ASP A 243 15.15 12.68 4.52
C ASP A 243 14.67 11.33 5.03
N ALA A 244 15.17 10.24 4.42
CA ALA A 244 14.92 8.91 4.94
C ALA A 244 15.59 8.75 6.31
N TYR A 245 14.96 7.98 7.19
CA TYR A 245 15.61 7.55 8.41
C TYR A 245 16.50 6.36 8.12
N MET A 246 17.81 6.50 8.33
CA MET A 246 18.77 5.41 8.20
C MET A 246 19.06 4.82 9.58
N GLN A 247 18.54 3.60 9.81
CA GLN A 247 18.94 2.80 10.97
C GLN A 247 20.42 2.40 10.83
N ALA A 248 21.14 2.30 11.95
CA ALA A 248 22.51 1.80 11.92
C ALA A 248 22.55 0.34 11.40
N GLY A 249 23.29 0.10 10.32
CA GLY A 249 23.47 -1.23 9.71
C GLY A 249 23.00 -1.30 8.25
N PRO A 250 23.21 -2.45 7.57
CA PRO A 250 22.76 -2.64 6.20
C PRO A 250 21.24 -2.82 6.12
N ALA A 251 20.65 -2.40 5.00
CA ALA A 251 19.27 -2.77 4.67
C ALA A 251 19.19 -4.29 4.44
N ILE A 252 18.34 -4.98 5.21
CA ILE A 252 18.17 -6.43 5.16
C ILE A 252 17.02 -6.82 4.24
N ASP A 253 15.90 -6.10 4.34
CA ASP A 253 14.69 -6.44 3.59
C ASP A 253 13.85 -5.19 3.29
N THR A 254 13.83 -4.80 2.02
CA THR A 254 13.10 -3.64 1.52
C THR A 254 11.69 -3.99 1.01
N LEU A 255 11.28 -5.26 1.04
CA LEU A 255 9.96 -5.71 0.57
C LEU A 255 8.83 -5.15 1.44
N GLY A 256 7.85 -4.46 0.86
CA GLY A 256 6.75 -3.83 1.61
C GLY A 256 7.16 -2.56 2.39
N ALA A 257 8.33 -1.97 2.12
CA ALA A 257 8.71 -0.70 2.73
C ALA A 257 7.78 0.47 2.33
N GLY A 258 7.33 0.50 1.07
CA GLY A 258 6.32 1.47 0.61
C GLY A 258 4.99 1.30 1.34
N ASP A 259 4.51 0.06 1.44
CA ASP A 259 3.27 -0.27 2.14
C ASP A 259 3.33 0.11 3.63
N CYS A 260 4.47 -0.13 4.27
CA CYS A 260 4.73 0.29 5.65
C CYS A 260 4.66 1.81 5.79
N PHE A 261 5.30 2.54 4.87
CA PHE A 261 5.28 4.00 4.87
C PHE A 261 3.86 4.56 4.68
N ILE A 262 3.10 4.02 3.73
CA ILE A 262 1.72 4.44 3.45
C ILE A 262 0.82 4.16 4.66
N ALA A 263 0.89 2.96 5.24
CA ALA A 263 0.12 2.61 6.44
C ALA A 263 0.41 3.54 7.63
N CYS A 264 1.69 3.86 7.87
CA CYS A 264 2.06 4.83 8.90
C CYS A 264 1.49 6.21 8.60
N CYS A 265 1.56 6.66 7.34
CA CYS A 265 1.00 7.95 6.95
C CYS A 265 -0.51 8.02 7.17
N ILE A 266 -1.25 6.99 6.73
CA ILE A 266 -2.69 6.87 6.94
C ILE A 266 -3.01 6.96 8.43
N HIS A 267 -2.33 6.18 9.27
CA HIS A 267 -2.55 6.18 10.71
C HIS A 267 -2.33 7.58 11.32
N PHE A 268 -1.16 8.19 11.13
CA PHE A 268 -0.83 9.47 11.77
C PHE A 268 -1.65 10.65 11.22
N LEU A 269 -2.01 10.65 9.93
CA LEU A 269 -2.95 11.62 9.37
C LEU A 269 -4.33 11.46 9.99
N ASN A 270 -4.81 10.23 10.13
CA ASN A 270 -6.10 9.95 10.73
C ASN A 270 -6.14 10.35 12.22
N GLU A 271 -5.01 10.28 12.92
CA GLU A 271 -4.83 10.81 14.27
C GLU A 271 -4.83 12.34 14.37
N GLY A 272 -4.62 13.05 13.25
CA GLY A 272 -4.58 14.51 13.21
C GLY A 272 -3.19 15.11 13.41
N ASN A 273 -2.12 14.33 13.20
CA ASN A 273 -0.75 14.84 13.25
C ASN A 273 -0.52 15.84 12.09
N SER A 274 0.41 16.77 12.26
CA SER A 274 0.83 17.66 11.17
C SER A 274 1.52 16.87 10.06
N LEU A 275 1.48 17.37 8.82
CA LEU A 275 2.06 16.68 7.67
C LEU A 275 3.57 16.43 7.83
N ARG A 276 4.31 17.33 8.49
CA ARG A 276 5.73 17.11 8.82
C ARG A 276 5.92 15.97 9.81
N GLU A 277 5.15 15.92 10.89
CA GLU A 277 5.22 14.84 11.88
C GLU A 277 4.87 13.48 11.26
N VAL A 278 3.85 13.45 10.40
CA VAL A 278 3.46 12.26 9.63
C VAL A 278 4.65 11.72 8.84
N LEU A 279 5.31 12.56 8.03
CA LEU A 279 6.44 12.12 7.22
C LEU A 279 7.62 11.66 8.08
N VAL A 280 7.97 12.39 9.13
CA VAL A 280 9.09 12.03 10.02
C VAL A 280 8.84 10.68 10.68
N LYS A 281 7.65 10.47 11.26
CA LYS A 281 7.30 9.20 11.93
C LYS A 281 7.24 8.05 10.94
N ALA A 282 6.59 8.23 9.79
CA ALA A 282 6.49 7.20 8.76
C ALA A 282 7.87 6.82 8.19
N CYS A 283 8.72 7.80 7.90
CA CYS A 283 10.12 7.55 7.48
C CYS A 283 10.90 6.80 8.56
N ARG A 284 10.73 7.16 9.84
CA ARG A 284 11.42 6.51 10.97
C ARG A 284 11.04 5.04 11.12
N ILE A 285 9.74 4.74 11.16
CA ILE A 285 9.25 3.35 11.28
C ILE A 285 9.69 2.53 10.06
N THR A 286 9.56 3.10 8.86
CA THR A 286 9.97 2.43 7.62
C THR A 286 11.48 2.20 7.56
N GLY A 287 12.28 3.17 8.01
CA GLY A 287 13.73 3.07 8.11
C GLY A 287 14.20 1.98 9.07
N LYS A 288 13.49 1.78 10.18
CA LYS A 288 13.71 0.64 11.08
C LYS A 288 13.25 -0.68 10.46
N LYS A 289 12.11 -0.67 9.75
CA LYS A 289 11.57 -1.84 9.04
C LYS A 289 12.57 -2.40 8.04
N VAL A 290 13.28 -1.56 7.27
CA VAL A 290 14.22 -2.07 6.25
C VAL A 290 15.43 -2.80 6.84
N ALA A 291 15.74 -2.58 8.12
CA ALA A 291 16.80 -3.26 8.86
C ALA A 291 16.35 -4.62 9.44
N LYS A 292 15.13 -5.09 9.15
CA LYS A 292 14.62 -6.40 9.58
C LYS A 292 13.81 -7.08 8.48
N ARG A 293 13.65 -8.39 8.57
CA ARG A 293 12.81 -9.17 7.64
C ARG A 293 11.32 -9.04 7.97
N GLY A 294 10.49 -8.91 6.93
CA GLY A 294 9.03 -8.91 7.04
C GLY A 294 8.43 -7.64 7.67
N LEU A 295 7.12 -7.68 7.92
CA LEU A 295 6.31 -6.54 8.37
C LEU A 295 5.71 -6.68 9.77
N LEU A 296 5.94 -7.79 10.47
CA LEU A 296 5.46 -8.00 11.84
C LEU A 296 6.46 -7.45 12.86
N GLU A 297 6.00 -7.17 14.08
CA GLU A 297 6.81 -6.70 15.21
C GLU A 297 7.64 -5.45 14.87
N LEU A 298 7.03 -4.49 14.20
CA LEU A 298 7.67 -3.22 13.87
C LEU A 298 7.98 -2.44 15.14
N ASP A 299 9.15 -1.79 15.16
CA ASP A 299 9.46 -0.80 16.18
C ASP A 299 8.76 0.51 15.80
N VAL A 300 7.59 0.71 16.40
CA VAL A 300 6.70 1.86 16.17
C VAL A 300 7.03 3.09 17.03
N SER A 301 8.14 3.04 17.79
CA SER A 301 8.60 4.13 18.69
C SER A 301 9.44 5.23 18.01
#